data_AF-A0A3B1DMV4-F1
#
_entry.id   AF-A0A3B1DMV4-F1
#
_cell.length_a   1.000
_cell.length_b   1.000
_cell.length_c   1.000
_cell.angle_alpha   90.00
_cell.angle_beta   90.00
_cell.angle_gamma   90.00
#
_symmetry.space_group_name_H-M   'P 1'
#
loop_
_entity.id
_entity.type
_entity.pdbx_description
1 polymer ?
#
loop_
_entity_poly.entity_id
_entity_poly.type
_entity_poly.pdbx_seq_one_letter_code
_entity_poly.pdbx_strand_id
1 'polypeptide(L)'
;GDLGVGGRRIFRIQIDQEPEEYEEHEPTFIELPEEEILPLEQPNPLSHEEIINYLIRGSLISILRQNMSGGRNQPRVWLCRNSLEDISHTFIEERGLVGGEIIPSRTLYEEKIFRPKEKDVIAFLNSFGLSKKEAQIIIDKTGTAS
;
A
#
# COMPACT_ATOMS: atom_id res chain seq x y z
N GLY A 1 -26.50 -7.62 -14.02
CA GLY A 1 -26.16 -6.90 -15.26
C GLY A 1 -27.43 -6.73 -16.05
N ASP A 2 -27.66 -5.52 -16.56
CA ASP A 2 -28.70 -5.26 -17.53
C ASP A 2 -28.32 -5.88 -18.89
N LEU A 3 -29.32 -6.32 -19.65
CA LEU A 3 -29.12 -6.84 -21.00
C LEU A 3 -28.82 -5.67 -21.94
N GLY A 4 -27.64 -5.67 -22.54
CA GLY A 4 -27.24 -4.75 -23.60
C GLY A 4 -27.95 -5.00 -24.93
N VAL A 5 -27.74 -4.08 -25.87
CA VAL A 5 -28.28 -4.17 -27.24
C VAL A 5 -27.77 -5.45 -27.92
N GLY A 6 -28.68 -6.39 -28.22
CA GLY A 6 -28.36 -7.70 -28.81
C GLY A 6 -28.36 -8.90 -27.84
N GLY A 7 -28.86 -8.73 -26.61
CA GLY A 7 -29.02 -9.83 -25.64
C GLY A 7 -27.73 -10.22 -24.91
N ARG A 8 -26.70 -9.37 -24.98
CA ARG A 8 -25.40 -9.57 -24.34
C ARG A 8 -25.39 -8.94 -22.95
N ARG A 9 -24.76 -9.58 -21.97
CA ARG A 9 -24.60 -9.01 -20.63
C ARG A 9 -23.51 -7.95 -20.66
N ILE A 10 -23.85 -6.75 -20.21
CA ILE A 10 -22.91 -5.64 -20.02
C ILE A 10 -22.61 -5.55 -18.53
N PHE A 11 -21.33 -5.40 -18.21
CA PHE A 11 -20.81 -5.21 -16.87
C PHE A 11 -20.24 -3.81 -16.75
N ARG A 12 -20.62 -3.11 -15.69
CA ARG A 12 -20.06 -1.82 -15.33
C ARG A 12 -18.90 -2.05 -14.38
N ILE A 13 -17.69 -1.75 -14.85
CA ILE A 13 -16.44 -1.90 -14.10
C ILE A 13 -15.99 -0.51 -13.65
N GLN A 14 -15.67 -0.38 -12.37
CA GLN A 14 -15.05 0.82 -11.83
C GLN A 14 -13.53 0.75 -12.05
N ILE A 15 -12.96 1.79 -12.64
CA ILE A 15 -11.52 1.98 -12.77
C ILE A 15 -11.07 2.77 -11.54
N ASP A 16 -10.33 2.10 -10.66
CA ASP A 16 -9.74 2.74 -9.49
C ASP A 16 -8.50 3.53 -9.91
N GLN A 17 -8.61 4.86 -9.92
CA GLN A 17 -7.46 5.74 -10.07
C GLN A 17 -6.67 5.76 -8.75
N GLU A 18 -5.34 5.80 -8.83
CA GLU A 18 -4.52 6.08 -7.64
C GLU A 18 -4.90 7.46 -7.11
N PRO A 19 -5.21 7.61 -5.81
CA PRO A 19 -5.56 8.91 -5.26
C PRO A 19 -4.31 9.79 -5.28
N GLU A 20 -4.20 10.66 -6.29
CA GLU A 20 -3.34 11.83 -6.21
C GLU A 20 -3.85 12.71 -5.05
N GLU A 21 -2.93 13.21 -4.22
CA GLU A 21 -3.15 13.60 -2.83
C GLU A 21 -4.27 14.64 -2.54
N TYR A 22 -4.98 15.20 -3.53
CA TYR A 22 -5.86 16.37 -3.32
C TYR A 22 -7.11 16.51 -4.19
N GLU A 23 -7.65 15.47 -4.86
CA GLU A 23 -8.91 15.62 -5.59
C GLU A 23 -9.89 14.46 -5.32
N GLU A 24 -11.13 14.81 -4.93
CA GLU A 24 -12.28 13.89 -4.93
C GLU A 24 -12.59 13.51 -6.38
N HIS A 25 -11.84 12.57 -6.95
CA HIS A 25 -12.13 12.08 -8.30
C HIS A 25 -13.39 11.22 -8.27
N GLU A 26 -14.38 11.58 -9.11
CA GLU A 26 -15.51 10.70 -9.36
C GLU A 26 -15.02 9.36 -9.93
N PRO A 27 -15.51 8.21 -9.43
CA PRO A 27 -15.09 6.91 -9.93
C PRO A 27 -15.35 6.83 -11.44
N THR A 28 -14.29 6.56 -12.20
CA THR A 28 -14.41 6.36 -13.64
C THR A 28 -14.99 4.97 -13.88
N PHE A 29 -16.05 4.85 -14.68
CA PHE A 29 -16.63 3.56 -15.03
C PHE A 29 -16.47 3.27 -16.51
N ILE A 30 -16.18 2.00 -16.83
CA ILE A 30 -16.27 1.47 -18.19
C ILE A 30 -17.32 0.36 -18.24
N GLU A 31 -18.05 0.30 -19.35
CA GLU A 31 -19.00 -0.77 -19.61
C GLU A 31 -18.36 -1.77 -20.57
N LEU A 32 -18.12 -2.99 -20.10
CA LEU A 32 -17.54 -4.06 -20.92
C LEU A 32 -18.53 -5.23 -21.06
N PRO A 33 -18.60 -5.87 -22.23
CA PRO A 33 -19.31 -7.13 -22.40
C PRO A 33 -18.61 -8.26 -21.62
N GLU A 34 -19.37 -9.26 -21.17
CA GLU A 34 -18.88 -10.40 -20.37
C GLU A 34 -17.64 -11.09 -20.95
N GLU A 35 -17.57 -11.19 -22.28
CA GLU A 35 -16.50 -11.85 -23.03
C GLU A 35 -15.16 -11.10 -22.97
N GLU A 36 -15.18 -9.81 -22.63
CA GLU A 36 -14.00 -8.94 -22.48
C GLU A 36 -13.53 -8.84 -21.02
N ILE A 37 -14.27 -9.43 -20.08
CA ILE A 37 -13.86 -9.52 -18.68
C ILE A 37 -12.84 -10.63 -18.56
N LEU A 38 -11.57 -10.29 -18.76
CA LEU A 38 -10.48 -11.18 -18.43
C LEU A 38 -10.54 -11.50 -16.92
N PRO A 39 -10.36 -12.76 -16.49
CA PRO A 39 -10.18 -13.04 -15.07
C PRO A 39 -9.01 -12.18 -14.58
N LEU A 40 -9.24 -11.43 -13.49
CA LEU A 40 -8.18 -10.68 -12.82
C LEU A 40 -7.07 -11.70 -12.50
N GLU A 41 -5.98 -11.66 -13.28
CA GLU A 41 -4.80 -12.44 -12.96
C GLU A 41 -4.40 -12.06 -11.54
N GLN A 42 -4.26 -13.08 -10.67
CA GLN A 42 -3.84 -12.80 -9.30
C GLN A 42 -2.47 -12.12 -9.37
N PRO A 43 -2.30 -10.95 -8.75
CA PRO A 43 -1.05 -10.23 -8.83
C PRO A 43 0.10 -11.08 -8.27
N ASN A 44 1.26 -10.98 -8.89
CA ASN A 44 2.43 -11.75 -8.50
C ASN A 44 2.80 -11.45 -7.03
N PRO A 45 3.08 -12.48 -6.20
CA PRO A 45 3.52 -12.27 -4.83
C PRO A 45 4.74 -11.35 -4.73
N LEU A 46 4.84 -10.62 -3.61
CA LEU A 46 5.98 -9.76 -3.31
C LEU A 46 7.09 -10.60 -2.66
N SER A 47 8.31 -10.54 -3.20
CA SER A 47 9.48 -11.12 -2.54
C SER A 47 10.00 -10.22 -1.42
N HIS A 48 10.69 -10.82 -0.44
CA HIS A 48 11.31 -10.05 0.65
C HIS A 48 12.31 -9.00 0.14
N GLU A 49 13.08 -9.33 -0.90
CA GLU A 49 14.07 -8.41 -1.47
C GLU A 49 13.41 -7.17 -2.09
N GLU A 50 12.30 -7.35 -2.82
CA GLU A 50 11.53 -6.22 -3.37
C GLU A 50 10.98 -5.32 -2.27
N ILE A 51 10.44 -5.92 -1.20
CA ILE A 51 9.91 -5.19 -0.04
C ILE A 51 11.02 -4.36 0.63
N ILE A 52 12.17 -4.98 0.91
CA ILE A 52 13.31 -4.30 1.53
C ILE A 52 13.80 -3.13 0.67
N ASN A 53 13.98 -3.36 -0.63
CA ASN A 53 14.46 -2.34 -1.56
C ASN A 53 13.48 -1.17 -1.68
N TYR A 54 12.18 -1.45 -1.74
CA TYR A 54 11.14 -0.43 -1.77
C TYR A 54 11.18 0.45 -0.52
N LEU A 55 11.21 -0.17 0.66
CA LEU A 55 11.16 0.54 1.93
C LEU A 55 12.41 1.41 2.16
N ILE A 56 13.60 0.93 1.76
CA ILE A 56 14.87 1.67 1.86
C ILE A 56 14.91 2.90 0.95
N ARG A 57 14.26 2.86 -0.23
CA ARG A 57 14.28 3.96 -1.22
C ARG A 57 13.45 5.20 -0.81
N GLY A 58 12.98 5.26 0.44
CA GLY A 58 12.24 6.39 0.99
C GLY A 58 10.76 6.11 1.21
N SER A 59 10.24 4.97 0.74
CA SER A 59 8.83 4.61 0.90
C SER A 59 8.45 4.38 2.36
N LEU A 60 9.35 3.88 3.22
CA LEU A 60 9.07 3.75 4.65
C LEU A 60 8.77 5.11 5.29
N ILE A 61 9.58 6.14 5.01
CA ILE A 61 9.36 7.49 5.53
C ILE A 61 8.03 8.05 5.01
N SER A 62 7.74 7.87 3.72
CA SER A 62 6.47 8.29 3.12
C SER A 62 5.26 7.66 3.84
N ILE A 63 5.31 6.36 4.09
CA ILE A 63 4.27 5.61 4.81
C ILE A 63 4.12 6.12 6.25
N LEU A 64 5.23 6.26 7.00
CA LEU A 64 5.18 6.70 8.39
C LEU A 64 4.64 8.13 8.54
N ARG A 65 4.88 9.00 7.55
CA ARG A 65 4.36 10.38 7.52
C ARG A 65 2.83 10.43 7.50
N GLN A 66 2.17 9.38 7.01
CA GLN A 66 0.71 9.31 6.96
C GLN A 66 0.03 9.20 8.33
N ASN A 67 0.78 8.97 9.42
CA ASN A 67 0.23 8.95 10.78
C ASN A 67 1.04 9.79 11.80
N MET A 68 1.45 11.00 11.42
CA MET A 68 2.22 11.87 12.33
C MET A 68 1.42 12.35 13.55
N SER A 69 0.14 12.66 13.38
CA SER A 69 -0.68 13.27 14.43
C SER A 69 -1.24 12.25 15.44
N GLY A 70 -1.41 10.99 15.02
CA GLY A 70 -2.24 10.01 15.72
C GLY A 70 -3.72 10.38 15.71
N GLY A 71 -4.60 9.43 16.02
CA GLY A 71 -6.04 9.69 16.01
C GLY A 71 -6.92 8.47 16.29
N ARG A 72 -8.24 8.66 16.23
CA ARG A 72 -9.24 7.58 16.31
C ARG A 72 -9.26 6.70 15.06
N ASN A 73 -9.00 7.28 13.90
CA ASN A 73 -8.90 6.58 12.62
C ASN A 73 -7.44 6.61 12.17
N GLN A 74 -6.71 5.54 12.49
CA GLN A 74 -5.31 5.40 12.08
C GLN A 74 -5.25 4.56 10.81
N PRO A 75 -4.52 5.00 9.78
CA PRO A 75 -4.45 4.28 8.53
C PRO A 75 -3.76 2.92 8.72
N ARG A 76 -4.32 1.90 8.09
CA ARG A 76 -3.67 0.61 7.86
C ARG A 76 -3.08 0.61 6.47
N VAL A 77 -1.93 -0.02 6.29
CA VAL A 77 -1.23 -0.01 5.01
C VAL A 77 -0.81 -1.41 4.61
N TRP A 78 -0.99 -1.69 3.33
CA TRP A 78 -0.56 -2.91 2.67
C TRP A 78 0.42 -2.56 1.56
N LEU A 79 1.32 -3.49 1.25
CA LEU A 79 2.11 -3.44 0.03
C LEU A 79 1.37 -4.19 -1.07
N CYS A 80 1.43 -3.67 -2.29
CA CYS A 80 0.75 -4.23 -3.44
C CYS A 80 1.59 -4.07 -4.71
N ARG A 81 1.15 -4.67 -5.81
CA ARG A 81 1.63 -4.35 -7.16
C ARG A 81 0.82 -3.18 -7.70
N ASN A 82 1.47 -2.24 -8.38
CA ASN A 82 0.78 -1.23 -9.18
C ASN A 82 0.47 -1.78 -10.58
N SER A 83 -0.11 -0.95 -11.46
CA SER A 83 -0.45 -1.34 -12.83
C SER A 83 0.76 -1.66 -13.72
N LEU A 84 1.98 -1.34 -13.28
CA LEU A 84 3.24 -1.64 -13.96
C LEU A 84 3.96 -2.86 -13.37
N GLU A 85 3.30 -3.61 -12.46
CA GLU A 85 3.88 -4.72 -11.69
C GLU A 85 5.03 -4.30 -10.74
N ASP A 86 5.21 -3.00 -10.51
CA ASP A 86 6.13 -2.48 -9.50
C ASP A 86 5.47 -2.53 -8.12
N ILE A 87 6.30 -2.63 -7.08
CA ILE A 87 5.84 -2.58 -5.70
C ILE A 87 5.43 -1.15 -5.30
N SER A 88 4.25 -1.04 -4.70
CA SER A 88 3.71 0.19 -4.12
C SER A 88 3.06 -0.11 -2.76
N HIS A 89 2.44 0.90 -2.15
CA HIS A 89 1.61 0.73 -0.96
C HIS A 89 0.20 1.28 -1.19
N THR A 90 -0.75 0.73 -0.45
CA THR A 90 -2.17 1.10 -0.51
C THR A 90 -2.78 1.09 0.89
N PHE A 91 -3.83 1.88 1.08
CA PHE A 91 -4.64 1.89 2.30
C PHE A 91 -5.97 1.12 2.13
N ILE A 92 -6.14 0.47 0.97
CA ILE A 92 -7.31 -0.33 0.59
C ILE A 92 -6.95 -1.81 0.79
N GLU A 93 -7.66 -2.50 1.69
CA GLU A 93 -7.36 -3.88 2.09
C GLU A 93 -7.43 -4.84 0.89
N GLU A 94 -8.41 -4.67 0.02
CA GLU A 94 -8.69 -5.54 -1.13
C GLU A 94 -7.57 -5.51 -2.18
N ARG A 95 -6.74 -4.46 -2.18
CA ARG A 95 -5.58 -4.33 -3.06
C ARG A 95 -4.28 -4.83 -2.43
N GLY A 96 -4.29 -5.08 -1.13
CA GLY A 96 -3.13 -5.46 -0.36
C GLY A 96 -2.68 -6.90 -0.62
N LEU A 97 -1.37 -7.10 -0.78
CA LEU A 97 -0.74 -8.42 -0.84
C LEU A 97 -0.15 -8.85 0.51
N VAL A 98 0.49 -7.92 1.22
CA VAL A 98 1.13 -8.15 2.53
C VAL A 98 1.05 -6.89 3.39
N GLY A 99 1.02 -7.06 4.72
CA GLY A 99 0.87 -5.96 5.67
C GLY A 99 -0.52 -5.91 6.30
N GLY A 100 -1.11 -4.73 6.33
CA GLY A 100 -2.40 -4.45 6.94
C GLY A 100 -2.32 -4.01 8.40
N GLU A 101 -1.12 -3.73 8.90
CA GLU A 101 -0.95 -3.19 10.24
C GLU A 101 -1.21 -1.67 10.26
N ILE A 102 -1.65 -1.18 11.41
CA ILE A 102 -1.79 0.25 11.66
C ILE A 102 -0.42 0.91 11.59
N ILE A 103 -0.32 2.01 10.86
CA ILE A 103 0.91 2.80 10.80
C ILE A 103 1.19 3.36 12.21
N PRO A 104 2.36 3.10 12.81
CA PRO A 104 2.66 3.60 14.15
C PRO A 104 2.76 5.13 14.17
N SER A 105 2.11 5.77 15.13
CA SER A 105 2.07 7.23 15.23
C SER A 105 3.35 7.84 15.83
N ARG A 106 3.66 9.09 15.43
CA ARG A 106 4.80 9.89 15.96
C ARG A 106 6.14 9.17 15.84
N THR A 107 6.33 8.46 14.74
CA THR A 107 7.53 7.65 14.48
C THR A 107 8.65 8.41 13.79
N LEU A 108 8.40 9.65 13.34
CA LEU A 108 9.40 10.48 12.68
C LEU A 108 9.77 11.71 13.53
N TYR A 109 11.05 12.06 13.48
CA TYR A 109 11.62 13.32 13.97
C TYR A 109 12.69 13.78 12.98
N GLU A 110 12.58 15.00 12.45
CA GLU A 110 13.47 15.55 11.42
C GLU A 110 13.68 14.60 10.21
N GLU A 111 12.58 14.04 9.68
CA GLU A 111 12.60 13.09 8.54
C GLU A 111 13.37 11.78 8.78
N LYS A 112 13.61 11.43 10.04
CA LYS A 112 14.24 10.18 10.45
C LYS A 112 13.39 9.44 11.46
N ILE A 113 13.65 8.15 11.61
CA ILE A 113 12.94 7.33 12.60
C ILE A 113 13.29 7.82 14.00
N PHE A 114 12.29 8.21 14.77
CA PHE A 114 12.44 8.64 16.15
C PHE A 114 12.83 7.45 17.03
N ARG A 115 14.03 7.48 17.59
CA ARG A 115 14.65 6.33 18.27
C ARG A 115 13.78 5.68 19.37
N PRO A 116 13.03 6.44 20.21
CA PRO A 116 12.12 5.83 21.19
C PRO A 116 10.99 5.00 20.57
N LYS A 117 10.71 5.18 19.28
CA LYS A 117 9.67 4.49 18.52
C LYS A 117 10.20 3.37 17.61
N GLU A 118 11.49 3.08 17.66
CA GLU A 118 12.12 2.06 16.82
C GLU A 118 11.46 0.69 16.98
N LYS A 119 11.09 0.29 18.21
CA LYS A 119 10.40 -0.98 18.45
C LYS A 119 9.03 -1.06 17.78
N ASP A 120 8.30 0.05 17.77
CA ASP A 120 6.98 0.14 17.14
C ASP A 120 7.14 0.03 15.61
N VAL A 121 8.18 0.67 15.05
CA VAL A 121 8.51 0.56 13.62
C VAL A 121 8.95 -0.86 13.24
N ILE A 122 9.74 -1.55 14.08
CA ILE A 122 10.10 -2.96 13.85
C ILE A 122 8.85 -3.85 13.84
N ALA A 123 7.96 -3.68 14.82
CA ALA A 123 6.72 -4.46 14.88
C ALA A 123 5.86 -4.24 13.62
N PHE A 124 5.76 -2.99 13.17
CA PHE A 124 5.10 -2.62 11.93
C PHE A 124 5.75 -3.28 10.70
N LEU A 125 7.08 -3.24 10.57
CA LEU A 125 7.80 -3.86 9.46
C LEU A 125 7.65 -5.38 9.42
N ASN A 126 7.50 -6.04 10.57
CA ASN A 126 7.24 -7.48 10.64
C ASN A 126 5.88 -7.86 10.00
N SER A 127 4.92 -6.94 9.95
CA SER A 127 3.62 -7.19 9.29
C SER A 127 3.75 -7.42 7.78
N PHE A 128 4.84 -6.93 7.17
CA PHE A 128 5.19 -7.19 5.77
C PHE A 128 5.94 -8.52 5.58
N GLY A 129 6.02 -9.38 6.60
CA GLY A 129 6.72 -10.66 6.55
C GLY A 129 8.23 -10.58 6.80
N LEU A 130 8.75 -9.39 7.13
CA LEU A 130 10.17 -9.19 7.39
C LEU A 130 10.55 -9.72 8.77
N SER A 131 11.74 -10.31 8.86
CA SER A 131 12.35 -10.65 10.15
C SER A 131 12.86 -9.39 10.85
N LYS A 132 13.05 -9.49 12.16
CA LYS A 132 13.67 -8.41 12.96
C LYS A 132 15.02 -7.95 12.41
N LYS A 133 15.82 -8.85 11.83
CA LYS A 133 17.13 -8.50 11.24
C LYS A 133 16.96 -7.65 9.98
N GLU A 134 16.03 -8.01 9.11
CA GLU A 134 15.71 -7.25 7.90
C GLU A 134 15.10 -5.89 8.25
N ALA A 135 14.19 -5.85 9.22
CA ALA A 135 13.63 -4.60 9.73
C ALA A 135 14.73 -3.65 10.24
N GLN A 136 15.72 -4.17 10.98
CA GLN A 136 16.85 -3.35 11.44
C GLN A 136 17.68 -2.80 10.28
N ILE A 137 17.95 -3.60 9.24
CA ILE A 137 18.68 -3.13 8.05
C ILE A 137 17.95 -1.94 7.41
N ILE A 138 16.63 -2.01 7.30
CA ILE A 138 15.82 -0.91 6.74
C ILE A 138 15.93 0.34 7.62
N ILE A 139 15.81 0.19 8.93
CA ILE A 139 15.92 1.30 9.89
C ILE A 139 17.31 1.95 9.82
N ASP A 140 18.36 1.15 9.80
CA ASP A 140 19.74 1.63 9.72
C ASP A 140 20.02 2.39 8.42
N LYS A 141 19.43 1.93 7.30
CA LYS A 141 19.53 2.58 5.99
C LYS A 141 18.69 3.85 5.89
N THR A 142 17.53 3.88 6.53
CA THR A 142 16.61 5.02 6.56
C THR A 142 17.14 6.12 7.49
N GLY A 143 17.85 5.74 8.55
CA GLY A 143 18.42 6.65 9.54
C GLY A 143 17.48 6.91 10.72
N THR A 144 18.09 7.22 11.87
CA THR A 144 17.39 7.51 13.13
C THR A 144 17.76 8.90 13.66
N ALA A 145 16.82 9.51 14.41
CA ALA A 145 17.05 10.75 15.17
C ALA A 145 16.73 10.52 16.65
N SER A 146 17.42 11.27 17.51
CA SER A 146 17.33 11.17 18.98
C SER A 146 16.59 12.37 19.58
#